data_AF-A0A834NBA1-F1
#
_entry.id   AF-A0A834NBA1-F1
#
_cell.length_a   1.000
_cell.length_b   1.000
_cell.length_c   1.000
_cell.angle_alpha   90.00
_cell.angle_beta   90.00
_cell.angle_gamma   90.00
#
_symmetry.space_group_name_H-M   'P 1'
#
loop_
_entity.id
_entity.type
_entity.pdbx_description
1 polymer ?
#
loop_
_entity_poly.entity_id
_entity_poly.type
_entity_poly.pdbx_seq_one_letter_code
_entity_poly.pdbx_strand_id
1 'polypeptide(L)'
;MLRKLLLSLEIFLLILFYCWAQDDPCTARAPKKLSNAIDDCRADNATAKVCNNRGQCICGFCECFYRADPTEKIYGKYCECDNFSCDRVNSRLCNGHGICACGTCHCSSGWTGAGCDCNTSTSGCIDPENSDGLCNGHGDCVCGECNCREDQHGRYTGKYCQRYKKK
;
A
#
# COMPACT_ATOMS: atom_id res chain seq x y z
N MET A 1 19.26 -41.17 -46.82
CA MET A 1 18.25 -40.52 -45.95
C MET A 1 18.83 -39.88 -44.68
N LEU A 2 20.07 -40.21 -44.27
CA LEU A 2 20.70 -39.69 -43.04
C LEU A 2 21.11 -38.20 -43.08
N ARG A 3 21.36 -37.62 -44.26
CA ARG A 3 21.69 -36.18 -44.40
C ARG A 3 20.51 -35.23 -44.20
N LYS A 4 19.25 -35.69 -44.30
CA LYS A 4 18.07 -34.84 -44.09
C LYS A 4 17.75 -34.63 -42.60
N LEU A 5 18.19 -35.52 -41.70
CA LEU A 5 17.99 -35.39 -40.25
C LEU A 5 18.98 -34.42 -39.57
N LEU A 6 20.16 -34.22 -40.16
CA LEU A 6 21.20 -33.33 -39.62
C LEU A 6 20.88 -31.84 -39.86
N LEU A 7 20.28 -31.48 -41.00
CA LEU A 7 19.87 -30.10 -41.27
C LEU A 7 18.78 -29.59 -40.32
N SER A 8 17.92 -30.45 -39.77
CA SER A 8 16.86 -30.02 -38.85
C SER A 8 17.33 -29.67 -37.45
N LEU A 9 18.45 -30.24 -36.96
CA LEU A 9 18.98 -29.95 -35.63
C LEU A 9 19.76 -28.62 -35.58
N GLU A 10 20.50 -28.28 -36.62
CA GLU A 10 21.18 -26.96 -36.70
C GLU A 10 20.17 -25.81 -36.83
N ILE A 11 19.06 -26.02 -37.53
CA ILE A 11 17.96 -25.04 -37.61
C ILE A 11 17.29 -24.85 -36.23
N PHE A 12 17.06 -25.93 -35.47
CA PHE A 12 16.50 -25.82 -34.11
C PHE A 12 17.45 -25.09 -33.15
N LEU A 13 18.75 -25.36 -33.22
CA LEU A 13 19.75 -24.66 -32.42
C LEU A 13 19.87 -23.18 -32.82
N LEU A 14 19.75 -22.84 -34.11
CA LEU A 14 19.68 -21.45 -34.57
C LEU A 14 18.40 -20.76 -34.08
N ILE A 15 17.22 -21.41 -34.16
CA ILE A 15 15.96 -20.83 -33.65
C ILE A 15 16.04 -20.59 -32.14
N LEU A 16 16.64 -21.52 -31.38
CA LEU A 16 16.88 -21.31 -29.94
C LEU A 16 17.89 -20.19 -29.69
N PHE A 17 18.94 -20.06 -30.49
CA PHE A 17 19.89 -18.93 -30.42
C PHE A 17 19.23 -17.59 -30.76
N TYR A 18 18.38 -17.54 -31.80
CA TYR A 18 17.64 -16.34 -32.21
C TYR A 18 16.56 -15.97 -31.19
N CYS A 19 15.85 -16.94 -30.60
CA CYS A 19 14.91 -16.66 -29.50
C CYS A 19 15.63 -16.18 -28.22
N TRP A 20 16.80 -16.73 -27.88
CA TRP A 20 17.59 -16.27 -26.72
C TRP A 20 18.25 -14.91 -26.93
N ALA A 21 18.46 -14.48 -28.18
CA ALA A 21 19.10 -13.20 -28.51
C ALA A 21 18.12 -12.03 -28.71
N GLN A 22 16.81 -12.27 -28.67
CA GLN A 22 15.79 -11.25 -28.99
C GLN A 22 15.06 -10.67 -27.76
N ASP A 23 15.36 -11.15 -26.55
CA ASP A 23 14.70 -10.70 -25.30
C ASP A 23 15.49 -9.59 -24.57
N ASP A 24 16.36 -8.85 -25.27
CA ASP A 24 16.97 -7.67 -24.69
C ASP A 24 15.90 -6.58 -24.49
N PRO A 25 15.52 -6.22 -23.24
CA PRO A 25 14.44 -5.28 -22.96
C PRO A 25 14.71 -3.86 -23.50
N CYS A 26 15.97 -3.62 -23.88
CA CYS A 26 16.50 -2.38 -24.41
C CYS A 26 16.28 -2.22 -25.92
N THR A 27 16.18 -3.33 -26.67
CA THR A 27 16.12 -3.31 -28.14
C THR A 27 14.68 -3.16 -28.66
N ALA A 28 13.69 -3.52 -27.83
CA ALA A 28 12.27 -3.42 -28.14
C ALA A 28 11.67 -2.01 -27.94
N ARG A 29 12.44 -1.05 -27.40
CA ARG A 29 11.95 0.30 -27.07
C ARG A 29 12.65 1.34 -27.95
N ALA A 30 11.85 2.20 -28.59
CA ALA A 30 12.34 3.21 -29.53
C ALA A 30 13.50 4.03 -28.93
N PRO A 31 14.55 4.34 -29.71
CA PRO A 31 15.68 5.11 -29.21
C PRO A 31 15.21 6.52 -28.88
N LYS A 32 15.05 6.83 -27.59
CA LYS A 32 15.04 8.23 -27.16
C LYS A 32 16.39 8.83 -27.53
N LYS A 33 16.38 9.90 -28.32
CA LYS A 33 17.57 10.70 -28.68
C LYS A 33 18.41 10.97 -27.42
N LEU A 34 19.65 10.46 -27.41
CA LEU A 34 20.81 10.90 -26.62
C LEU A 34 20.49 11.64 -25.30
N SER A 35 19.65 11.07 -24.44
CA SER A 35 19.64 11.37 -23.01
C SER A 35 20.40 10.24 -22.33
N ASN A 36 21.18 10.53 -21.28
CA ASN A 36 21.79 9.48 -20.48
C ASN A 36 20.64 8.61 -19.94
N ALA A 37 20.56 7.35 -20.36
CA ALA A 37 19.48 6.45 -19.96
C ALA A 37 19.37 6.30 -18.42
N ILE A 38 20.41 6.66 -17.67
CA ILE A 38 20.41 6.69 -16.20
C ILE A 38 19.61 7.86 -15.63
N ASP A 39 19.57 9.02 -16.31
CA ASP A 39 18.86 10.20 -15.82
C ASP A 39 17.34 10.05 -15.93
N ASP A 40 16.87 9.26 -16.90
CA ASP A 40 15.45 8.88 -17.05
C ASP A 40 14.93 8.07 -15.83
N CYS A 41 15.83 7.51 -15.02
CA CYS A 41 15.53 6.75 -13.80
C CYS A 41 15.65 7.57 -12.50
N ARG A 42 15.85 8.88 -12.59
CA ARG A 42 15.87 9.80 -11.45
C ARG A 42 14.51 10.51 -11.34
N ALA A 43 13.97 10.59 -10.14
CA ALA A 43 12.74 11.35 -9.87
C ALA A 43 13.01 12.87 -9.92
N ASP A 44 14.11 13.30 -9.31
CA ASP A 44 14.51 14.70 -9.24
C ASP A 44 15.99 14.85 -9.60
N ASN A 45 16.32 15.87 -10.40
CA ASN A 45 17.72 16.19 -10.76
C ASN A 45 18.58 16.62 -9.56
N ALA A 46 17.95 16.95 -8.43
CA ALA A 46 18.63 17.32 -7.19
C ALA A 46 19.11 16.11 -6.38
N THR A 47 18.49 14.93 -6.57
CA THR A 47 18.85 13.74 -5.81
C THR A 47 19.65 12.77 -6.68
N ALA A 48 20.81 12.35 -6.19
CA ALA A 48 21.63 11.36 -6.88
C ALA A 48 21.01 9.93 -6.87
N LYS A 49 19.76 9.78 -6.40
CA LYS A 49 19.07 8.49 -6.23
C LYS A 49 18.48 8.00 -7.55
N VAL A 50 19.04 6.92 -8.07
CA VAL A 50 18.52 6.21 -9.25
C VAL A 50 17.55 5.14 -8.76
N CYS A 51 16.32 5.13 -9.28
CA CYS A 51 15.28 4.18 -8.87
C CYS A 51 15.07 4.09 -7.35
N ASN A 52 15.23 5.23 -6.65
CA ASN A 52 15.19 5.32 -5.17
C ASN A 52 16.11 4.31 -4.45
N ASN A 53 17.14 3.78 -5.11
CA ASN A 53 17.98 2.68 -4.62
C ASN A 53 17.21 1.38 -4.31
N ARG A 54 16.01 1.23 -4.88
CA ARG A 54 15.12 0.08 -4.70
C ARG A 54 14.82 -0.65 -6.01
N GLY A 55 15.69 -0.45 -7.00
CA GLY A 55 15.61 -1.12 -8.30
C GLY A 55 16.86 -0.91 -9.13
N GLN A 56 16.89 -1.55 -10.29
CA GLN A 56 17.91 -1.36 -11.32
C GLN A 56 17.37 -0.47 -12.44
N CYS A 57 18.21 0.45 -12.93
CA CYS A 57 17.85 1.25 -14.10
C CYS A 57 18.26 0.51 -15.38
N ILE A 58 17.26 0.09 -16.15
CA ILE A 58 17.45 -0.64 -17.39
C ILE A 58 16.79 0.17 -18.50
N CYS A 59 17.64 0.75 -19.35
CA CYS A 59 17.21 1.45 -20.57
C CYS A 59 16.20 2.58 -20.33
N GLY A 60 16.43 3.36 -19.27
CA GLY A 60 15.59 4.51 -18.91
C GLY A 60 14.37 4.18 -18.07
N PHE A 61 14.25 2.93 -17.60
CA PHE A 61 13.16 2.49 -16.73
C PHE A 61 13.69 1.80 -15.50
N CYS A 62 13.01 1.99 -14.38
CA CYS A 62 13.34 1.31 -13.15
C CYS A 62 12.65 -0.06 -13.09
N GLU A 63 13.45 -1.11 -12.98
CA GLU A 63 13.01 -2.44 -12.58
C GLU A 63 13.17 -2.57 -11.06
N CYS A 64 12.05 -2.55 -10.33
CA CYS A 64 12.07 -2.57 -8.87
C CYS A 64 12.45 -3.96 -8.33
N PHE A 65 13.16 -3.97 -7.20
CA PHE A 65 13.58 -5.22 -6.57
C PHE A 65 12.38 -5.99 -6.00
N TYR A 66 12.40 -7.30 -6.24
CA TYR A 66 11.49 -8.24 -5.59
C TYR A 66 11.88 -8.50 -4.14
N ARG A 67 10.90 -8.86 -3.33
CA ARG A 67 11.05 -9.19 -1.91
C ARG A 67 10.97 -10.70 -1.71
N ALA A 68 11.39 -11.17 -0.54
CA ALA A 68 11.28 -12.58 -0.17
C ALA A 68 9.82 -13.02 -0.03
N ASP A 69 8.97 -12.13 0.51
CA ASP A 69 7.53 -12.31 0.50
C ASP A 69 6.96 -11.80 -0.84
N PRO A 70 6.31 -12.66 -1.65
CA PRO A 70 5.73 -12.27 -2.93
C PRO A 70 4.53 -11.31 -2.81
N THR A 71 3.96 -11.16 -1.61
CA THR A 71 2.89 -10.20 -1.32
C THR A 71 3.46 -8.78 -1.08
N GLU A 72 4.73 -8.66 -0.70
CA GLU A 72 5.44 -7.40 -0.56
C GLU A 72 5.95 -6.92 -1.92
N LYS A 73 5.50 -5.74 -2.35
CA LYS A 73 5.83 -5.16 -3.65
C LYS A 73 6.38 -3.76 -3.50
N ILE A 74 7.48 -3.52 -4.20
CA ILE A 74 8.02 -2.18 -4.48
C ILE A 74 7.58 -1.83 -5.90
N TYR A 75 7.04 -0.63 -6.08
CA TYR A 75 6.48 -0.18 -7.34
C TYR A 75 6.60 1.34 -7.50
N GLY A 76 6.07 1.85 -8.62
CA GLY A 76 6.22 3.25 -9.01
C GLY A 76 7.24 3.42 -10.12
N LYS A 77 7.24 4.58 -10.76
CA LYS A 77 8.11 4.84 -11.93
C LYS A 77 9.59 4.80 -11.58
N TYR A 78 9.90 5.16 -10.34
CA TYR A 78 11.23 5.27 -9.77
C TYR A 78 11.38 4.36 -8.55
N CYS A 79 10.53 3.34 -8.39
CA CYS A 79 10.50 2.48 -7.20
C CYS A 79 10.35 3.27 -5.89
N GLU A 80 9.53 4.32 -5.92
CA GLU A 80 9.25 5.27 -4.83
C GLU A 80 8.14 4.80 -3.88
N CYS A 81 7.35 3.80 -4.29
CA CYS A 81 6.25 3.28 -3.49
C CYS A 81 6.46 1.82 -3.09
N ASP A 82 5.79 1.43 -2.01
CA ASP A 82 5.64 0.05 -1.60
C ASP A 82 4.30 -0.15 -0.87
N ASN A 83 3.96 -1.40 -0.58
CA ASN A 83 2.70 -1.78 0.09
C ASN A 83 2.91 -2.33 1.52
N PHE A 84 4.07 -2.08 2.14
CA PHE A 84 4.41 -2.67 3.44
C PHE A 84 4.97 -1.66 4.46
N SER A 85 5.23 -0.41 4.06
CA SER A 85 5.80 0.65 4.90
C SER A 85 4.78 1.67 5.42
N CYS A 86 3.48 1.34 5.45
CA CYS A 86 2.47 2.17 6.09
C CYS A 86 2.45 2.00 7.62
N ASP A 87 1.66 2.84 8.29
CA ASP A 87 1.49 2.78 9.74
C ASP A 87 0.96 1.43 10.23
N ARG A 88 1.48 1.02 11.38
CA ARG A 88 1.06 -0.18 12.08
C ARG A 88 0.38 0.20 13.38
N VAL A 89 -0.88 -0.19 13.50
CA VAL A 89 -1.65 -0.08 14.75
C VAL A 89 -1.86 -1.49 15.28
N ASN A 90 -1.62 -1.69 16.58
CA ASN A 90 -1.66 -3.02 17.21
C ASN A 90 -0.78 -4.06 16.47
N SER A 91 0.39 -3.63 16.00
CA SER A 91 1.35 -4.42 15.21
C SER A 91 0.86 -4.89 13.82
N ARG A 92 -0.33 -4.45 13.38
CA ARG A 92 -0.92 -4.78 12.08
C ARG A 92 -0.86 -3.60 11.14
N LEU A 93 -0.45 -3.84 9.90
CA LEU A 93 -0.42 -2.83 8.84
C LEU A 93 -1.84 -2.32 8.59
N CYS A 94 -2.05 -1.00 8.66
CA CYS A 94 -3.37 -0.38 8.55
C CYS A 94 -4.42 -1.02 9.48
N ASN A 95 -3.99 -1.42 10.70
CA ASN A 95 -4.77 -2.14 11.71
C ASN A 95 -5.42 -3.45 11.20
N GLY A 96 -5.05 -3.95 10.02
CA GLY A 96 -5.74 -5.05 9.33
C GLY A 96 -7.08 -4.65 8.69
N HIS A 97 -7.41 -3.36 8.67
CA HIS A 97 -8.66 -2.80 8.16
C HIS A 97 -8.46 -1.91 6.94
N GLY A 98 -7.39 -2.14 6.18
CA GLY A 98 -7.11 -1.39 4.97
C GLY A 98 -5.99 -1.97 4.14
N ILE A 99 -5.76 -1.37 2.99
CA ILE A 99 -4.69 -1.70 2.07
C ILE A 99 -3.64 -0.59 2.14
N CYS A 100 -2.38 -0.95 2.34
CA CYS A 100 -1.28 -0.02 2.30
C CYS A 100 -0.90 0.29 0.85
N ALA A 101 -0.88 1.57 0.48
CA ALA A 101 -0.34 2.02 -0.79
C ALA A 101 0.53 3.27 -0.59
N CYS A 102 1.82 3.15 -0.91
CA CYS A 102 2.78 4.25 -0.93
C CYS A 102 2.80 5.07 0.37
N GLY A 103 2.86 4.37 1.51
CA GLY A 103 2.89 5.00 2.84
C GLY A 103 1.53 5.45 3.38
N THR A 104 0.44 5.31 2.61
CA THR A 104 -0.91 5.67 3.04
C THR A 104 -1.80 4.44 3.19
N CYS A 105 -2.59 4.38 4.26
CA CYS A 105 -3.60 3.35 4.44
C CYS A 105 -4.92 3.74 3.77
N HIS A 106 -5.36 2.92 2.83
CA HIS A 106 -6.69 3.01 2.25
C HIS A 106 -7.64 2.09 3.03
N CYS A 107 -8.43 2.69 3.91
CA CYS A 107 -9.29 1.95 4.81
C CYS A 107 -10.45 1.25 4.10
N SER A 108 -10.75 0.05 4.56
CA SER A 108 -11.94 -0.70 4.19
C SER A 108 -13.21 0.03 4.66
N SER A 109 -14.33 -0.24 4.00
CA SER A 109 -15.63 0.30 4.41
C SER A 109 -15.89 0.04 5.90
N GLY A 110 -16.34 1.06 6.62
CA GLY A 110 -16.56 0.98 8.06
C GLY A 110 -15.38 1.48 8.91
N TRP A 111 -14.22 1.77 8.33
CA TRP A 111 -13.01 2.20 9.05
C TRP A 111 -12.44 3.50 8.52
N THR A 112 -11.86 4.29 9.42
CA THR A 112 -11.25 5.60 9.15
C THR A 112 -10.02 5.82 10.03
N GLY A 113 -9.34 6.95 9.83
CA GLY A 113 -8.09 7.29 10.52
C GLY A 113 -6.87 6.96 9.68
N ALA A 114 -5.72 7.55 10.01
CA ALA A 114 -4.48 7.36 9.26
C ALA A 114 -4.01 5.89 9.25
N GLY A 115 -4.31 5.16 10.33
CA GLY A 115 -4.00 3.73 10.48
C GLY A 115 -5.21 2.81 10.35
N CYS A 116 -6.38 3.30 9.91
CA CYS A 116 -7.65 2.54 9.87
C CYS A 116 -8.05 1.93 11.22
N ASP A 117 -7.84 2.69 12.29
CA ASP A 117 -8.06 2.31 13.68
C ASP A 117 -9.41 2.76 14.24
N CYS A 118 -10.10 3.67 13.54
CA CYS A 118 -11.36 4.24 13.99
C CYS A 118 -12.55 3.60 13.28
N ASN A 119 -13.40 2.89 14.03
CA ASN A 119 -14.62 2.29 13.51
C ASN A 119 -15.72 3.36 13.34
N THR A 120 -16.33 3.43 12.16
CA THR A 120 -17.42 4.36 11.85
C THR A 120 -18.79 3.88 12.31
N SER A 121 -18.91 2.62 12.73
CA SER A 121 -20.16 2.08 13.26
C SER A 121 -20.51 2.73 14.60
N THR A 122 -21.74 3.19 14.71
CA THR A 122 -22.29 3.73 15.96
C THR A 122 -22.93 2.67 16.85
N SER A 123 -22.94 1.39 16.42
CA SER A 123 -23.56 0.29 17.16
C SER A 123 -22.97 0.11 18.57
N GLY A 124 -21.68 0.40 18.73
CA GLY A 124 -20.99 0.33 20.03
C GLY A 124 -21.36 1.45 21.00
N CYS A 125 -22.07 2.48 20.53
CA CYS A 125 -22.48 3.65 21.30
C CYS A 125 -23.97 3.63 21.71
N ILE A 126 -24.70 2.59 21.29
CA ILE A 126 -26.12 2.43 21.62
C ILE A 126 -26.22 1.46 22.79
N ASP A 127 -26.88 1.91 23.87
CA ASP A 127 -27.18 1.04 25.00
C ASP A 127 -28.27 0.02 24.59
N PRO A 128 -28.01 -1.30 24.69
CA PRO A 128 -28.96 -2.32 24.28
C PRO A 128 -30.15 -2.47 25.23
N GLU A 129 -30.06 -1.97 26.47
CA GLU A 129 -31.10 -2.11 27.49
C GLU A 129 -32.02 -0.88 27.54
N ASN A 130 -31.48 0.32 27.35
CA ASN A 130 -32.25 1.56 27.30
C ASN A 130 -31.61 2.54 26.32
N SER A 131 -32.18 2.65 25.11
CA SER A 131 -31.63 3.52 24.08
C SER A 131 -32.32 4.89 24.06
N ASP A 132 -31.76 5.85 24.79
CA ASP A 132 -32.10 7.29 24.63
C ASP A 132 -31.31 7.94 23.48
N GLY A 133 -30.91 7.13 22.48
CA GLY A 133 -30.05 7.53 21.37
C GLY A 133 -28.56 7.22 21.58
N LEU A 134 -27.71 7.82 20.73
CA LEU A 134 -26.25 7.62 20.81
C LEU A 134 -25.71 8.20 22.11
N CYS A 135 -24.97 7.37 22.86
CA CYS A 135 -24.37 7.76 24.13
C CYS A 135 -25.39 8.38 25.10
N ASN A 136 -26.64 7.88 25.08
CA ASN A 136 -27.79 8.39 25.83
C ASN A 136 -27.99 9.91 25.71
N GLY A 137 -27.58 10.51 24.57
CA GLY A 137 -27.64 11.95 24.36
C GLY A 137 -26.68 12.76 25.24
N HIS A 138 -25.74 12.11 25.93
CA HIS A 138 -24.84 12.74 26.90
C HIS A 138 -23.37 12.69 26.48
N GLY A 139 -23.09 12.41 25.21
CA GLY A 139 -21.74 12.30 24.67
C GLY A 139 -21.73 12.27 23.15
N ASP A 140 -20.53 12.23 22.60
CA ASP A 140 -20.27 12.04 21.18
C ASP A 140 -19.78 10.62 20.93
N CYS A 141 -20.30 9.96 19.90
CA CYS A 141 -19.82 8.64 19.49
C CYS A 141 -18.60 8.81 18.59
N VAL A 142 -17.42 8.43 19.08
CA VAL A 142 -16.14 8.55 18.38
C VAL A 142 -15.51 7.16 18.29
N CYS A 143 -15.23 6.70 17.07
CA CYS A 143 -14.63 5.39 16.81
C CYS A 143 -15.41 4.19 17.39
N GLY A 144 -16.73 4.30 17.54
CA GLY A 144 -17.60 3.27 18.12
C GLY A 144 -17.66 3.28 19.65
N GLU A 145 -17.04 4.27 20.30
CA GLU A 145 -17.06 4.46 21.75
C GLU A 145 -17.63 5.84 22.12
N CYS A 146 -18.26 5.92 23.30
CA CYS A 146 -18.86 7.16 23.76
C CYS A 146 -17.87 8.04 24.53
N ASN A 147 -17.64 9.24 24.02
CA ASN A 147 -16.95 10.30 24.74
C ASN A 147 -17.98 11.14 25.54
N CYS A 148 -18.08 10.88 26.83
CA CYS A 148 -19.10 11.49 27.69
C CYS A 148 -18.80 12.95 28.02
N ARG A 149 -19.83 13.80 27.98
CA ARG A 149 -19.71 15.23 28.28
C ARG A 149 -19.43 15.47 29.76
N GLU A 150 -18.64 16.50 30.02
CA GLU A 150 -18.33 17.01 31.35
C GLU A 150 -18.67 18.49 31.43
N ASP A 151 -19.22 18.91 32.57
CA ASP A 151 -19.58 20.28 32.88
C ASP A 151 -18.93 20.75 34.21
N GLN A 152 -19.32 21.94 34.63
CA GLN A 152 -18.80 22.60 35.83
C GLN A 152 -19.28 21.93 37.12
N HIS A 153 -20.42 21.26 37.08
CA HIS A 153 -21.11 20.65 38.21
C HIS A 153 -20.90 19.13 38.30
N GLY A 154 -20.38 18.49 37.25
CA GLY A 154 -20.22 17.04 37.20
C GLY A 154 -19.81 16.52 35.83
N ARG A 155 -19.77 15.20 35.69
CA ARG A 155 -19.47 14.52 34.43
C ARG A 155 -20.37 13.31 34.20
N TYR A 156 -20.72 13.05 32.95
CA TYR A 156 -21.33 11.79 32.56
C TYR A 156 -20.27 10.67 32.50
N THR A 157 -20.69 9.46 32.85
CA THR A 157 -19.84 8.28 33.00
C THR A 157 -20.60 7.02 32.59
N GLY A 158 -19.86 5.92 32.39
CA GLY A 158 -20.39 4.65 31.90
C GLY A 158 -20.12 4.48 30.41
N LYS A 159 -20.24 3.24 29.92
CA LYS A 159 -19.95 2.89 28.51
C LYS A 159 -20.80 3.70 27.53
N TYR A 160 -22.03 4.04 27.91
CA TYR A 160 -22.98 4.75 27.07
C TYR A 160 -23.37 6.11 27.68
N CYS A 161 -22.56 6.66 28.60
CA CYS A 161 -22.81 7.94 29.27
C CYS A 161 -24.12 8.01 30.09
N GLN A 162 -24.61 6.88 30.58
CA GLN A 162 -25.90 6.77 31.25
C GLN A 162 -25.90 7.20 32.73
N ARG A 163 -24.75 7.57 33.29
CA ARG A 163 -24.63 7.93 34.72
C ARG A 163 -24.01 9.30 34.89
N TYR A 164 -24.70 10.21 35.55
CA TYR A 164 -24.14 11.50 35.95
C TYR A 164 -23.48 11.42 37.33
N LYS A 165 -22.24 11.92 37.44
CA LYS A 165 -21.50 12.03 38.69
C LYS A 165 -21.24 13.50 39.00
N LYS A 166 -21.86 13.99 40.08
CA LYS A 166 -21.63 15.36 40.58
C LYS A 166 -20.21 15.49 41.16
N LYS A 167 -19.57 16.64 40.92
CA LYS A 167 -18.28 17.01 41.53
C LYS A 167 -18.43 17.32 43.02
#